data_AF-A0AAP0RB23-F1
#
_entry.id   AF-A0AAP0RB23-F1
#
_cell.length_a   1.000
_cell.length_b   1.000
_cell.length_c   1.000
_cell.angle_alpha   90.00
_cell.angle_beta   90.00
_cell.angle_gamma   90.00
#
_symmetry.space_group_name_H-M   'P 1'
#
loop_
_entity.id
_entity.type
_entity.pdbx_description
1 polymer ?
#
loop_
_entity_poly.entity_id
_entity_poly.type
_entity_poly.pdbx_seq_one_letter_code
_entity_poly.pdbx_strand_id
1 'polypeptide(L)'
;MKHSSARNVIERCFGLLKRRWAILRSPSFYPVKIHNQIIVACVLLHNHITREMPTDPFAELLFTENYTIPHGQSLEYVDVTDQWQDWKDTMANEMFNEWRASRNA
;
A
#
# COMPACT_ATOMS: atom_id res chain seq x y z
N MET A 1 5.12 20.08 3.11
CA MET A 1 5.11 19.50 1.75
C MET A 1 5.29 17.97 1.68
N LYS A 2 5.96 17.29 2.63
CA LYS A 2 6.16 15.83 2.58
C LYS A 2 4.84 15.01 2.65
N HIS A 3 3.87 15.45 3.45
CA HIS A 3 2.59 14.74 3.61
C HIS A 3 1.74 14.70 2.32
N SER A 4 1.74 15.77 1.52
CA SER A 4 0.96 15.83 0.27
C SER A 4 1.52 14.88 -0.80
N SER A 5 2.84 14.70 -0.85
CA SER A 5 3.49 13.78 -1.79
C SER A 5 3.18 12.31 -1.45
N ALA A 6 3.30 11.92 -0.18
CA ALA A 6 2.96 10.57 0.26
C ALA A 6 1.49 10.23 0.02
N ARG A 7 0.59 11.19 0.30
CA ARG A 7 -0.84 11.04 0.03
C ARG A 7 -1.13 10.85 -1.46
N ASN A 8 -0.48 11.63 -2.32
CA ASN A 8 -0.64 11.50 -3.77
C ASN A 8 -0.21 10.12 -4.28
N VAL A 9 0.89 9.57 -3.76
CA VAL A 9 1.35 8.21 -4.11
C VAL A 9 0.29 7.18 -3.70
N ILE A 10 -0.22 7.26 -2.47
CA ILE A 10 -1.24 6.33 -1.96
C ILE A 10 -2.53 6.40 -2.78
N GLU A 11 -3.05 7.61 -3.04
CA GLU A 11 -4.27 7.82 -3.81
C GLU A 11 -4.14 7.28 -5.25
N ARG A 12 -2.97 7.44 -5.88
CA ARG A 12 -2.68 6.90 -7.21
C ARG A 12 -2.59 5.37 -7.21
N CYS A 13 -1.92 4.76 -6.23
CA CYS A 13 -1.89 3.30 -6.09
C CYS A 13 -3.29 2.71 -5.97
N PHE A 14 -4.16 3.31 -5.14
CA PHE A 14 -5.56 2.89 -5.05
C PHE A 14 -6.34 3.13 -6.34
N GLY A 15 -6.06 4.22 -7.06
CA GLY A 15 -6.66 4.49 -8.37
C GLY A 15 -6.36 3.39 -9.38
N LEU A 16 -5.11 2.91 -9.44
CA LEU A 16 -4.70 1.83 -10.33
C LEU A 16 -5.34 0.50 -9.96
N LEU A 17 -5.33 0.14 -8.67
CA LEU A 17 -6.00 -1.08 -8.18
C LEU A 17 -7.50 -1.05 -8.48
N LYS A 18 -8.18 0.09 -8.33
CA LYS A 18 -9.61 0.24 -8.66
C LYS A 18 -9.93 0.10 -10.14
N ARG A 19 -9.01 0.49 -11.03
CA ARG A 19 -9.18 0.29 -12.49
C ARG A 19 -9.12 -1.17 -12.87
N ARG A 20 -8.21 -1.93 -12.25
CA ARG A 20 -8.02 -3.37 -12.51
C ARG A 20 -9.08 -4.23 -11.82
N TRP A 21 -9.38 -3.95 -10.57
CA TRP A 21 -10.21 -4.79 -9.70
C TRP A 21 -11.57 -4.16 -9.45
N ALA A 22 -12.61 -4.70 -10.11
CA ALA A 22 -13.98 -4.19 -10.00
C ALA A 22 -14.52 -4.20 -8.56
N ILE A 23 -14.07 -5.14 -7.74
CA ILE A 23 -14.46 -5.28 -6.32
C ILE A 23 -14.11 -4.04 -5.48
N LEU A 24 -13.11 -3.25 -5.90
CA LEU A 24 -12.70 -2.04 -5.20
C LEU A 24 -13.45 -0.78 -5.67
N ARG A 25 -14.27 -0.87 -6.74
CA ARG A 25 -15.01 0.27 -7.29
C ARG A 25 -16.29 0.57 -6.53
N SER A 26 -16.95 -0.47 -6.03
CA SER A 26 -18.20 -0.33 -5.30
C SER A 26 -17.95 -0.35 -3.79
N PRO A 27 -18.68 0.46 -3.01
CA PRO A 27 -18.68 0.33 -1.56
C PRO A 27 -19.16 -1.08 -1.20
N SER A 28 -18.38 -1.78 -0.38
CA SER A 28 -18.70 -3.12 0.09
C SER A 28 -18.94 -3.11 1.59
N PHE A 29 -19.97 -3.83 2.03
CA PHE A 29 -20.35 -3.94 3.45
C PHE A 29 -19.61 -5.10 4.13
N TYR A 30 -18.32 -5.26 3.84
CA TYR A 30 -17.50 -6.27 4.48
C TYR A 30 -16.99 -5.78 5.84
N PRO A 31 -16.85 -6.67 6.84
CA PRO A 31 -16.09 -6.36 8.05
C PRO A 31 -14.68 -5.88 7.70
N VAL A 32 -14.12 -4.95 8.48
CA VAL A 32 -12.79 -4.34 8.23
C VAL A 32 -11.70 -5.38 7.97
N LYS A 33 -11.72 -6.49 8.73
CA LYS A 33 -10.75 -7.60 8.55
C LYS A 33 -10.79 -8.19 7.14
N ILE A 34 -11.98 -8.41 6.60
CA ILE A 34 -12.18 -8.96 5.25
C ILE A 34 -11.78 -7.93 4.19
N HIS A 35 -12.12 -6.66 4.41
CA HIS A 35 -11.74 -5.58 3.50
C HIS A 35 -10.21 -5.47 3.36
N ASN A 36 -9.49 -5.56 4.48
CA ASN A 36 -8.02 -5.57 4.47
C ASN A 36 -7.46 -6.76 3.69
N GLN A 37 -8.01 -7.97 3.88
CA GLN A 37 -7.60 -9.16 3.13
C GLN A 37 -7.85 -9.02 1.62
N ILE A 38 -8.98 -8.43 1.23
CA ILE A 38 -9.29 -8.15 -0.18
C ILE A 38 -8.25 -7.20 -0.78
N ILE A 39 -7.90 -6.11 -0.10
CA ILE A 39 -6.89 -5.15 -0.56
C ILE A 39 -5.54 -5.85 -0.73
N VAL A 40 -5.11 -6.62 0.28
CA VAL A 40 -3.85 -7.35 0.24
C VAL A 40 -3.80 -8.34 -0.93
N ALA A 41 -4.85 -9.13 -1.12
CA ALA A 41 -4.94 -10.06 -2.24
C ALA A 41 -4.87 -9.33 -3.60
N CYS A 42 -5.53 -8.18 -3.74
CA CYS A 42 -5.47 -7.37 -4.96
C CYS A 42 -4.05 -6.86 -5.26
N VAL A 43 -3.29 -6.47 -4.23
CA VAL A 43 -1.89 -6.02 -4.37
C VAL A 43 -0.98 -7.19 -4.75
N LEU A 44 -1.10 -8.34 -4.07
CA LEU A 44 -0.30 -9.53 -4.37
C LEU A 44 -0.53 -9.99 -5.82
N LEU A 45 -1.79 -10.11 -6.24
CA LEU A 45 -2.14 -10.50 -7.60
C LEU A 45 -1.65 -9.48 -8.62
N HIS A 46 -1.73 -8.19 -8.29
CA HIS A 46 -1.21 -7.13 -9.16
C HIS A 46 0.31 -7.27 -9.37
N ASN A 47 1.07 -7.40 -8.29
CA ASN A 47 2.52 -7.56 -8.34
C ASN A 47 2.92 -8.81 -9.13
N HIS A 48 2.23 -9.93 -8.90
CA HIS A 48 2.48 -11.18 -9.60
C HIS A 48 2.23 -11.05 -11.10
N ILE A 49 1.08 -10.49 -11.51
CA ILE A 49 0.76 -10.32 -12.93
C ILE A 49 1.75 -9.37 -13.61
N THR A 50 2.10 -8.25 -12.96
CA THR A 50 3.07 -7.30 -13.52
C THR A 50 4.46 -7.93 -13.70
N ARG A 51 4.83 -8.91 -12.88
CA ARG A 51 6.10 -9.63 -13.01
C ARG A 51 6.08 -10.68 -14.11
N GLU A 52 5.05 -11.51 -14.14
CA GLU A 52 5.00 -12.70 -15.01
C GLU A 52 4.40 -12.42 -16.39
N MET A 53 3.63 -11.35 -16.55
CA MET A 53 2.92 -11.01 -17.81
C MET A 53 3.56 -9.78 -18.46
N PRO A 54 4.48 -9.96 -19.43
CA PRO A 54 5.15 -8.84 -20.12
C PRO A 54 4.19 -8.00 -20.98
N THR A 55 3.01 -8.52 -21.30
CA THR A 55 1.99 -7.86 -22.15
C THR A 55 0.73 -7.50 -21.36
N ASP A 56 0.86 -7.18 -20.07
CA ASP A 56 -0.27 -6.74 -19.27
C ASP A 56 -0.82 -5.39 -19.80
N PRO A 57 -2.05 -5.31 -20.31
CA PRO A 57 -2.63 -4.07 -20.83
C PRO A 57 -2.76 -2.98 -19.75
N PHE A 58 -2.72 -3.38 -18.48
CA PHE A 58 -2.70 -2.46 -17.34
C PHE A 58 -1.28 -2.05 -16.91
N ALA A 59 -0.22 -2.68 -17.44
CA ALA A 59 1.16 -2.30 -17.14
C ALA A 59 1.59 -1.00 -17.85
N GLU A 60 1.02 -0.69 -19.02
CA GLU A 60 1.28 0.58 -19.72
C GLU A 60 0.87 1.82 -18.89
N LEU A 61 -0.14 1.66 -18.02
CA LEU A 61 -0.53 2.66 -17.02
C LEU A 61 0.50 2.85 -15.90
N LEU A 62 1.35 1.85 -15.62
CA LEU A 62 2.46 1.97 -14.67
C LEU A 62 3.66 2.68 -15.31
N PHE A 63 3.96 2.41 -16.58
CA PHE A 63 5.11 2.97 -17.30
C PHE A 63 4.91 4.42 -17.76
N THR A 64 3.67 4.83 -18.03
CA THR A 64 3.35 6.23 -18.37
C THR A 64 3.64 7.19 -17.19
N GLU A 65 3.76 6.66 -15.97
CA GLU A 65 3.90 7.45 -14.75
C GLU A 65 5.20 7.15 -13.95
N ASN A 66 6.35 7.04 -14.64
CA ASN A 66 7.71 7.19 -14.05
C ASN A 66 8.00 6.44 -12.72
N TYR A 67 7.37 5.28 -12.49
CA TYR A 67 7.59 4.47 -11.30
C TYR A 67 8.49 3.28 -11.64
N THR A 68 9.82 3.49 -11.59
CA THR A 68 10.75 2.37 -11.35
C THR A 68 10.51 1.88 -9.93
N ILE A 69 9.66 0.87 -9.76
CA ILE A 69 9.62 0.09 -8.51
C ILE A 69 11.04 -0.46 -8.32
N PRO A 70 11.79 -0.08 -7.28
CA PRO A 70 13.09 -0.68 -7.02
C PRO A 70 12.88 -2.19 -6.86
N HIS A 71 13.57 -2.98 -7.70
CA HIS A 71 13.55 -4.43 -7.64
C HIS A 71 13.92 -4.84 -6.19
N GLY A 72 12.93 -5.26 -5.40
CA GLY A 72 13.12 -5.59 -3.97
C GLY A 72 12.07 -5.04 -3.00
N GLN A 73 11.21 -4.09 -3.40
CA GLN A 73 10.08 -3.61 -2.56
C GLN A 73 8.70 -4.15 -3.01
N SER A 74 8.67 -5.11 -3.93
CA SER A 74 7.41 -5.73 -4.32
C SER A 74 6.94 -6.63 -3.18
N LEU A 75 5.72 -6.38 -2.68
CA LEU A 75 5.10 -7.23 -1.66
C LEU A 75 4.80 -8.58 -2.33
N GLU A 76 5.73 -9.51 -2.20
CA GLU A 76 5.68 -10.85 -2.82
C GLU A 76 5.08 -11.88 -1.85
N TYR A 77 5.22 -11.64 -0.55
CA TYR A 77 4.70 -12.46 0.53
C TYR A 77 4.09 -11.58 1.61
N VAL A 78 2.87 -11.91 2.04
CA VAL A 78 2.25 -11.35 3.25
C VAL A 78 2.48 -12.36 4.34
N ASP A 79 3.57 -12.19 5.06
CA ASP A 79 3.79 -12.92 6.29
C ASP A 79 2.85 -12.36 7.37
N VAL A 80 2.30 -13.22 8.23
CA VAL A 80 1.55 -12.80 9.44
C VAL A 80 2.54 -12.42 10.55
N THR A 81 3.75 -12.04 10.17
CA THR A 81 4.84 -11.77 11.10
C THR A 81 4.59 -10.44 11.81
N ASP A 82 4.73 -10.48 13.13
CA ASP A 82 4.49 -9.33 14.02
C ASP A 82 5.45 -8.17 13.77
N GLN A 83 6.53 -8.35 13.00
CA GLN A 83 7.51 -7.31 12.65
C GLN A 83 6.88 -6.01 12.14
N TRP A 84 5.85 -6.11 11.29
CA TRP A 84 5.16 -4.92 10.78
C TRP A 84 4.29 -4.25 11.84
N GLN A 85 3.76 -5.03 12.78
CA GLN A 85 2.99 -4.53 13.90
C GLN A 85 3.93 -3.83 14.90
N ASP A 86 5.02 -4.50 15.27
CA ASP A 86 6.08 -3.99 16.14
C ASP A 86 6.72 -2.70 15.61
N TRP A 87 6.97 -2.61 14.29
CA TRP A 87 7.52 -1.40 13.68
C TRP A 87 6.56 -0.21 13.80
N LYS A 88 5.27 -0.42 13.51
CA LYS A 88 4.25 0.63 13.67
C LYS A 88 4.12 1.06 15.14
N ASP A 89 4.13 0.11 16.06
CA ASP A 89 3.99 0.36 17.49
C ASP A 89 5.21 1.10 18.05
N THR A 90 6.42 0.76 17.58
CA THR A 90 7.67 1.47 17.90
C THR A 90 7.59 2.92 17.45
N MET A 91 7.22 3.16 16.19
CA MET A 91 7.10 4.51 15.62
C MET A 91 6.02 5.34 16.33
N ALA A 92 4.88 4.73 16.70
CA ALA A 92 3.84 5.40 17.46
C ALA A 92 4.34 5.82 18.86
N ASN A 93 5.10 4.96 19.53
CA ASN A 93 5.70 5.26 20.83
C ASN A 93 6.74 6.38 20.72
N GLU A 94 7.59 6.38 19.70
CA GLU A 94 8.56 7.45 19.44
C GLU A 94 7.85 8.80 19.25
N MET A 95 6.87 8.87 18.35
CA MET A 95 6.10 10.10 18.10
C MET A 95 5.40 10.61 19.38
N PHE A 96 4.84 9.69 20.18
CA PHE A 96 4.21 10.05 21.45
C PHE A 96 5.21 10.58 22.48
N ASN A 97 6.40 9.98 22.55
CA ASN A 97 7.46 10.41 23.45
C ASN A 97 8.03 11.78 23.07
N GLU A 98 8.26 12.03 21.77
CA GLU A 98 8.65 13.34 21.25
C GLU A 98 7.61 14.42 21.58
N TRP A 99 6.33 14.12 21.37
CA TRP A 99 5.24 15.01 21.72
C TRP A 99 5.24 15.34 23.22
N ARG A 100 5.38 14.34 24.10
CA ARG A 100 5.44 14.56 25.56
C ARG A 100 6.64 15.41 25.95
N ALA A 101 7.82 15.17 25.35
CA ALA A 101 9.03 15.92 25.64
C ALA A 101 8.89 17.41 25.26
N SER A 102 8.24 17.71 24.14
CA SER A 102 8.01 19.09 23.68
C SER A 102 7.04 19.91 24.55
N ARG A 103 6.25 19.26 25.41
CA ARG A 103 5.26 19.91 26.30
C ARG A 103 5.70 19.99 27.76
N ASN A 104 6.73 19.23 28.13
CA ASN A 104 7.31 19.22 29.47
C ASN A 104 8.62 20.02 29.56
N ALA A 105 8.96 20.79 28.53
CA ALA A 105 10.02 21.80 28.48
C ALA A 105 9.39 23.20 28.40
#